data_AF-A0A174HB94-F1
#
_entry.id   AF-A0A174HB94-F1
#
_cell.length_a   1.000
_cell.length_b   1.000
_cell.length_c   1.000
_cell.angle_alpha   90.00
_cell.angle_beta   90.00
_cell.angle_gamma   90.00
#
_symmetry.space_group_name_H-M   'P 1'
#
loop_
_entity.id
_entity.type
_entity.pdbx_description
1 polymer ?
#
loop_
_entity_poly.entity_id
_entity_poly.type
_entity_poly.pdbx_seq_one_letter_code
_entity_poly.pdbx_strand_id
1 'polypeptide(L)' 'MNQKKIGSFLKELRKEMGITQEEFAEKLDVSSRTISRWETGVSPTKGY' A
#
# COMPACT_ATOMS: atom_id res chain seq x y z
N MET A 1 1.14 -9.61 14.03
CA MET A 1 -0.02 -8.97 13.35
C MET A 1 0.21 -9.01 11.84
N ASN A 2 -0.76 -9.51 11.07
CA ASN A 2 -0.59 -9.90 9.66
C ASN A 2 -0.53 -8.69 8.70
N GLN A 3 0.59 -7.97 8.68
CA GLN A 3 0.85 -6.89 7.73
C GLN A 3 0.70 -7.34 6.26
N LYS A 4 0.97 -8.63 5.97
CA LYS A 4 0.72 -9.24 4.65
C LYS A 4 -0.74 -9.22 4.20
N LYS A 5 -1.72 -9.23 5.13
CA LYS A 5 -3.15 -9.21 4.77
C LYS A 5 -3.62 -7.80 4.36
N ILE A 6 -3.08 -6.77 5.00
CA ILE A 6 -3.45 -5.37 4.74
C ILE A 6 -2.96 -4.92 3.35
N GLY A 7 -1.75 -5.32 2.94
CA GLY A 7 -1.21 -4.98 1.62
C GLY A 7 -2.06 -5.49 0.46
N SER A 8 -2.41 -6.78 0.50
CA SER A 8 -3.27 -7.40 -0.51
C SER A 8 -4.65 -6.74 -0.56
N PHE A 9 -5.24 -6.45 0.61
CA PHE A 9 -6.55 -5.81 0.72
C PHE A 9 -6.56 -4.40 0.11
N LEU A 10 -5.54 -3.58 0.40
CA LEU A 10 -5.40 -2.24 -0.18
C LEU A 10 -5.28 -2.29 -1.70
N LYS A 11 -4.56 -3.28 -2.24
CA LYS A 11 -4.42 -3.48 -3.69
C LYS A 11 -5.74 -3.86 -4.35
N GLU A 12 -6.53 -4.71 -3.70
CA GLU A 12 -7.88 -5.07 -4.17
C GLU A 12 -8.82 -3.86 -4.11
N LEU A 13 -8.85 -3.15 -2.98
CA LEU A 13 -9.66 -1.94 -2.81
C LEU A 13 -9.32 -0.86 -3.86
N ARG A 14 -8.03 -0.65 -4.16
CA ARG A 14 -7.58 0.27 -5.20
C ARG A 14 -8.11 -0.15 -6.59
N LYS A 15 -8.09 -1.46 -6.88
CA LYS A 15 -8.62 -2.00 -8.14
C LYS A 15 -10.14 -1.90 -8.23
N GLU A 16 -10.86 -2.14 -7.14
CA GLU A 16 -12.32 -1.95 -7.09
C GLU A 16 -12.71 -0.50 -7.34
N MET A 17 -11.95 0.45 -6.80
CA MET A 17 -12.16 1.87 -7.06
C MET A 17 -11.69 2.33 -8.44
N GLY A 18 -10.90 1.53 -9.17
CA GLY A 18 -10.39 1.88 -10.49
C GLY A 18 -9.37 3.04 -10.51
N ILE A 19 -8.73 3.33 -9.37
CA ILE A 19 -7.84 4.49 -9.21
C ILE A 19 -6.35 4.11 -9.23
N THR A 20 -5.48 5.09 -9.47
CA THR A 20 -4.03 4.88 -9.44
C THR A 20 -3.48 4.82 -8.00
N GLN A 21 -2.23 4.39 -7.85
CA GLN A 21 -1.57 4.42 -6.55
C GLN A 21 -1.35 5.86 -6.04
N GLU A 22 -1.22 6.84 -6.94
CA GLU A 22 -1.10 8.26 -6.60
C GLU A 22 -2.42 8.80 -6.07
N GLU A 23 -3.53 8.58 -6.77
CA GLU A 23 -4.87 9.00 -6.32
C GLU A 23 -5.24 8.35 -4.99
N PHE A 24 -4.88 7.07 -4.81
CA PHE A 24 -5.11 6.37 -3.56
C PHE A 24 -4.24 6.90 -2.42
N ALA A 25 -3.01 7.33 -2.73
CA ALA A 25 -2.10 7.98 -1.81
C ALA A 25 -2.63 9.36 -1.38
N GLU A 26 -3.12 10.17 -2.31
CA GLU A 26 -3.73 11.48 -2.03
C GLU A 26 -4.96 11.35 -1.12
N LYS A 27 -5.82 10.36 -1.37
CA LYS A 27 -7.00 10.09 -0.52
C LYS A 27 -6.63 9.70 0.92
N LEU A 28 -5.47 9.08 1.11
CA LEU A 28 -4.98 8.60 2.40
C LEU A 28 -3.98 9.57 3.04
N ASP A 29 -3.69 10.70 2.39
CA ASP A 29 -2.67 11.68 2.79
C ASP A 29 -1.30 11.04 3.05
N VAL A 30 -0.92 10.10 2.19
CA VAL A 30 0.38 9.41 2.25
C VAL A 30 1.07 9.48 0.91
N SER A 31 2.38 9.21 0.89
CA SER A 31 3.11 9.11 -0.38
C SER A 31 2.71 7.85 -1.16
N SER A 32 2.73 7.92 -2.50
CA SER A 32 2.58 6.75 -3.38
C SER A 32 3.60 5.64 -3.05
N ARG A 33 4.78 6.02 -2.55
CA ARG A 33 5.81 5.10 -2.06
C ARG A 33 5.37 4.33 -0.80
N THR A 34 4.57 4.94 0.05
CA THR A 34 3.94 4.30 1.23
C THR A 34 2.92 3.26 0.78
N ILE A 35 2.05 3.61 -0.18
CA ILE A 35 1.07 2.68 -0.77
C ILE A 35 1.79 1.50 -1.42
N SER A 36 2.83 1.76 -2.22
CA SER A 36 3.63 0.71 -2.85
C SER A 36 4.24 -0.24 -1.81
N ARG A 37 4.79 0.29 -0.70
CA ARG A 37 5.31 -0.51 0.42
C ARG A 37 4.24 -1.35 1.10
N TRP A 38 3.05 -0.79 1.29
CA TRP A 38 1.92 -1.53 1.87
C TRP A 38 1.47 -2.65 0.94
N GLU A 39 1.24 -2.37 -0.34
CA GLU A 39 0.79 -3.35 -1.34
C GLU A 39 1.80 -4.49 -1.57
N THR A 40 3.11 -4.19 -1.51
CA THR A 40 4.18 -5.19 -1.75
C THR A 40 4.65 -5.89 -0.49
N GLY A 41 4.27 -5.40 0.70
CA GLY A 41 4.67 -5.98 1.99
C GLY A 41 6.18 -5.91 2.26
N VAL A 42 6.92 -5.08 1.52
CA VAL A 42 8.37 -4.90 1.70
C VAL A 42 8.60 -3.98 2.89
N SER A 43 8.52 -4.55 4.08
CA SER A 43 9.17 -3.98 5.26
C SER A 43 10.67 -3.90 4.95
N PRO A 44 11.34 -2.74 5.11
CA PRO A 44 12.78 -2.75 5.19
C PRO A 44 13.12 -3.54 6.45
N THR A 45 13.37 -4.84 6.29
CA THR A 45 14.09 -5.61 7.31
C THR A 45 15.36 -4.83 7.54
N LYS A 46 15.41 -4.22 8.72
CA LYS A 46 16.45 -3.37 9.22
C LYS A 46 17.74 -4.21 9.26
N GLY A 47 18.50 -4.17 8.17
CA GLY A 47 19.88 -4.63 8.14
C GLY A 47 20.73 -3.57 8.83
N TYR A 48 20.86 -3.69 10.14
CA TYR A 48 21.92 -3.08 10.93
C TYR A 48 22.73 -4.23 11.52
#